data_AF-A0A7Y5FQ49-F1
#
_entry.id   AF-A0A7Y5FQ49-F1
#
_cell.length_a   1.000
_cell.length_b   1.000
_cell.length_c   1.000
_cell.angle_alpha   90.00
_cell.angle_beta   90.00
_cell.angle_gamma   90.00
#
_symmetry.space_group_name_H-M   'P 1'
#
loop_
_entity.id
_entity.type
_entity.pdbx_description
1 polymer ?
#
loop_
_entity_poly.entity_id
_entity_poly.type
_entity_poly.pdbx_seq_one_letter_code
_entity_poly.pdbx_strand_id
1 'polypeptide(L)'
;MTKSKMNYFSFILAIPAVGMLSNGMEEGFLMVAVLLLFRQILIQSGRVEKLADERESFIRFRAGDFAFLIMMCGAIVLSLMRLQRGYSPDELYELMMLGFMSRILYLKIAAGNYLAAAKELMSLAFLIMSMLIFFEGGITTISIIGLVVLGIGVALYFAAGKYPLPVAIVLLFAIAALIQFFSLYRLRAVNTTLWIMIITPLLISAITFILSVLEEKEHFKVIRNFTGGLSALFLIVVTLLNLLIPETETRHYEKSVELASSEIQIMNGYPVTGKVFYYDNGKLSSCILARETSVFGNVLPAGTQLSFTFQGELKYVCFPNNTYIRGVLCKGEGPNTWHTQFYPDGNFKLLWSAKDQWIKGVPCREASFWTDVFGGGAGVYFFENGGIQKCKLFMDFEYMGKRYNKGEHLELEKDGKIKI
;
A
#
# COMPACT_ATOMS: atom_id res chain seq x y z
N MET A 1 16.68 -24.81 -20.11
CA MET A 1 15.97 -23.52 -20.28
C MET A 1 16.76 -22.72 -21.32
N THR A 2 16.17 -22.39 -22.48
CA THR A 2 16.90 -21.84 -23.62
C THR A 2 17.35 -20.39 -23.38
N LYS A 3 18.55 -20.02 -23.85
CA LYS A 3 19.22 -18.73 -23.67
C LYS A 3 18.33 -17.50 -23.93
N SER A 4 17.33 -17.60 -24.82
CA SER A 4 16.41 -16.48 -25.12
C SER A 4 15.43 -16.13 -23.99
N LYS A 5 15.06 -17.09 -23.14
CA LYS A 5 14.15 -16.84 -22.01
C LYS A 5 14.81 -16.04 -20.87
N MET A 6 16.14 -16.10 -20.78
CA MET A 6 16.91 -15.43 -19.71
C MET A 6 17.10 -13.94 -20.01
N ASN A 7 17.36 -13.57 -21.28
CA ASN A 7 17.54 -12.17 -21.68
C ASN A 7 16.24 -11.34 -21.55
N TYR A 8 15.08 -11.96 -21.77
CA TYR A 8 13.78 -11.29 -21.63
C TYR A 8 13.45 -10.94 -20.17
N PHE A 9 13.85 -11.78 -19.21
CA PHE A 9 13.57 -11.55 -17.79
C PHE A 9 14.38 -10.38 -17.24
N SER A 10 15.66 -10.28 -17.64
CA SER A 10 16.51 -9.13 -17.30
C SER A 10 15.99 -7.82 -17.88
N PHE A 11 15.42 -7.84 -19.08
CA PHE A 11 14.85 -6.65 -19.74
C PHE A 11 13.57 -6.14 -19.05
N ILE A 12 12.72 -7.07 -18.57
CA ILE A 12 11.49 -6.74 -17.84
C ILE A 12 11.78 -6.14 -16.46
N LEU A 13 12.92 -6.48 -15.83
CA LEU A 13 13.34 -5.89 -14.56
C LEU A 13 14.05 -4.53 -14.73
N ALA A 14 14.76 -4.33 -15.85
CA ALA A 14 15.51 -3.10 -16.08
C ALA A 14 14.61 -1.88 -16.35
N ILE A 15 13.49 -2.05 -17.08
CA ILE A 15 12.63 -0.93 -17.47
C ILE A 15 11.88 -0.31 -16.28
N PRO A 16 11.26 -1.09 -15.36
CA PRO A 16 10.69 -0.55 -14.13
C PRO A 16 11.72 0.17 -13.27
N ALA A 17 12.93 -0.37 -13.16
CA ALA A 17 13.99 0.24 -12.37
C ALA A 17 14.36 1.64 -12.91
N VAL A 18 14.34 1.83 -14.24
CA VAL A 18 14.59 3.13 -14.87
C VAL A 18 13.41 4.10 -14.67
N GLY A 19 12.17 3.65 -14.87
CA GLY A 19 10.99 4.50 -14.64
C GLY A 19 10.81 4.92 -13.17
N MET A 20 11.19 4.04 -12.24
CA MET A 20 11.13 4.29 -10.80
C MET A 20 12.21 5.25 -10.31
N LEU A 21 13.37 5.31 -11.00
CA LEU A 21 14.43 6.28 -10.69
C LEU A 21 14.10 7.70 -11.17
N SER A 22 13.24 7.85 -12.18
CA SER A 22 12.95 9.17 -12.76
C SER A 22 11.73 9.86 -12.16
N ASN A 23 10.64 9.14 -11.87
CA ASN A 23 9.33 9.77 -11.66
C ASN A 23 8.56 9.32 -10.40
N GLY A 24 9.20 8.65 -9.44
CA GLY A 24 8.56 8.22 -8.19
C GLY A 24 7.86 6.85 -8.26
N MET A 25 7.40 6.35 -7.11
CA MET A 25 6.92 4.97 -6.96
C MET A 25 5.65 4.66 -7.77
N GLU A 26 4.71 5.61 -7.85
CA GLU A 26 3.39 5.40 -8.47
C GLU A 26 3.51 5.11 -9.97
N GLU A 27 4.33 5.88 -10.68
CA GLU A 27 4.56 5.67 -12.12
C GLU A 27 5.29 4.36 -12.41
N GLY A 28 6.19 3.97 -11.51
CA GLY A 28 6.86 2.67 -11.56
C GLY A 28 5.90 1.49 -11.53
N PHE A 29 4.94 1.48 -10.60
CA PHE A 29 3.94 0.41 -10.50
C PHE A 29 3.08 0.34 -11.77
N LEU A 30 2.69 1.48 -12.33
CA LEU A 30 1.95 1.52 -13.58
C LEU A 30 2.75 0.89 -14.72
N MET A 31 4.05 1.20 -14.81
CA MET A 31 4.93 0.68 -15.84
C MET A 31 5.13 -0.84 -15.71
N VAL A 32 5.27 -1.36 -14.49
CA VAL A 32 5.30 -2.80 -14.22
C VAL A 32 3.99 -3.46 -14.65
N ALA A 33 2.84 -2.89 -14.28
CA ALA A 33 1.54 -3.41 -14.68
C ALA A 33 1.39 -3.45 -16.21
N VAL A 34 1.78 -2.39 -16.90
CA VAL A 34 1.76 -2.33 -18.37
C VAL A 34 2.67 -3.40 -18.98
N LEU A 35 3.89 -3.56 -18.48
CA LEU A 35 4.82 -4.61 -18.94
C LEU A 35 4.28 -6.03 -18.70
N LEU A 36 3.59 -6.26 -17.58
CA LEU A 36 2.94 -7.53 -17.28
C LEU A 36 1.77 -7.82 -18.23
N LEU A 37 0.96 -6.80 -18.58
CA LEU A 37 -0.09 -6.92 -19.62
C LEU A 37 0.54 -7.23 -20.98
N PHE A 38 1.59 -6.49 -21.34
CA PHE A 38 2.23 -6.64 -22.63
C PHE A 38 2.85 -8.03 -22.78
N ARG A 39 3.46 -8.57 -21.71
CA ARG A 39 3.97 -9.94 -21.68
C ARG A 39 2.86 -10.96 -21.89
N GLN A 40 1.70 -10.79 -21.25
CA GLN A 40 0.56 -11.70 -21.44
C GLN A 40 0.10 -11.71 -22.90
N ILE A 41 -0.02 -10.53 -23.51
CA ILE A 41 -0.39 -10.38 -24.92
C ILE A 41 0.63 -11.09 -25.83
N LEU A 42 1.93 -10.92 -25.59
CA LEU A 42 3.00 -11.54 -26.39
C LEU A 42 3.08 -13.06 -26.22
N ILE A 43 2.84 -13.58 -25.01
CA ILE A 43 2.81 -15.04 -24.78
C ILE A 43 1.63 -15.67 -25.53
N GLN A 44 0.51 -14.96 -25.61
CA GLN A 44 -0.67 -15.45 -26.31
C GLN A 44 -0.47 -15.41 -27.83
N SER A 45 0.07 -14.32 -28.38
CA SER A 45 0.33 -14.25 -29.81
C SER A 45 1.24 -15.38 -30.31
N GLY A 46 2.25 -15.78 -29.53
CA GLY A 46 3.14 -16.89 -29.88
C GLY A 46 2.59 -18.30 -29.65
N ARG A 47 1.53 -18.48 -28.85
CA ARG A 47 0.87 -19.79 -28.67
C ARG A 47 -0.24 -20.06 -29.68
N VAL A 48 -0.85 -19.01 -30.22
CA VAL A 48 -1.93 -19.10 -31.21
C VAL A 48 -1.50 -19.83 -32.49
N GLU A 49 -0.21 -19.76 -32.88
CA GLU A 49 0.31 -20.47 -34.05
C GLU A 49 0.32 -22.01 -33.92
N LYS A 50 0.30 -22.57 -32.69
CA LYS A 50 0.45 -24.02 -32.48
C LYS A 50 -0.83 -24.79 -32.16
N LEU A 51 -1.97 -24.11 -31.96
CA LEU A 51 -3.21 -24.73 -31.47
C LEU A 51 -4.39 -24.57 -32.45
N ALA A 52 -4.11 -24.33 -33.74
CA ALA A 52 -5.13 -24.01 -34.76
C ALA A 52 -6.17 -25.12 -35.05
N ASP A 53 -6.08 -26.30 -34.43
CA ASP A 53 -7.00 -27.42 -34.70
C ASP A 53 -8.12 -27.63 -33.66
N GLU A 54 -8.20 -26.82 -32.60
CA GLU A 54 -9.30 -26.89 -31.63
C GLU A 54 -10.16 -25.60 -31.61
N ARG A 55 -11.12 -25.51 -32.54
CA ARG A 55 -11.98 -24.32 -32.71
C ARG A 55 -12.82 -23.95 -31.49
N GLU A 56 -13.22 -24.89 -30.64
CA GLU A 56 -14.10 -24.60 -29.49
C GLU A 56 -13.34 -24.08 -28.25
N SER A 57 -12.14 -24.59 -27.98
CA SER A 57 -11.28 -24.07 -26.89
C SER A 57 -10.80 -22.65 -27.21
N PHE A 58 -10.59 -22.35 -28.50
CA PHE A 58 -10.22 -21.03 -29.01
C PHE A 58 -11.26 -19.93 -28.74
N ILE A 59 -12.56 -20.23 -28.88
CA ILE A 59 -13.64 -19.24 -28.72
C ILE A 59 -13.86 -18.87 -27.24
N ARG A 60 -13.91 -19.87 -26.34
CA ARG A 60 -14.08 -19.60 -24.89
C ARG A 60 -12.85 -18.95 -24.27
N PHE A 61 -11.65 -19.30 -24.74
CA PHE A 61 -10.42 -18.67 -24.28
C PHE A 61 -10.41 -17.17 -24.64
N ARG A 62 -10.67 -16.83 -25.91
CA ARG A 62 -10.71 -15.42 -26.37
C ARG A 62 -11.67 -14.53 -25.60
N ALA A 63 -12.89 -14.99 -25.30
CA ALA A 63 -13.87 -14.14 -24.61
C ALA A 63 -13.40 -13.70 -23.21
N GLY A 64 -12.78 -14.62 -22.45
CA GLY A 64 -12.21 -14.30 -21.14
C GLY A 64 -10.98 -13.39 -21.20
N ASP A 65 -10.16 -13.52 -22.25
CA ASP A 65 -9.00 -12.64 -22.49
C ASP A 65 -9.40 -11.22 -22.83
N PHE A 66 -10.37 -11.05 -23.74
CA PHE A 66 -10.87 -9.73 -24.10
C PHE A 66 -11.56 -9.05 -22.91
N ALA A 67 -12.37 -9.80 -22.12
CA ALA A 67 -13.00 -9.25 -20.92
C ALA A 67 -11.97 -8.78 -19.88
N PHE A 68 -10.92 -9.59 -19.64
CA PHE A 68 -9.82 -9.21 -18.74
C PHE A 68 -9.07 -7.98 -19.24
N LEU A 69 -8.72 -7.94 -20.53
CA LEU A 69 -8.02 -6.80 -21.13
C LEU A 69 -8.85 -5.51 -21.04
N ILE A 70 -10.14 -5.58 -21.37
CA ILE A 70 -11.06 -4.43 -21.28
C ILE A 70 -11.16 -3.95 -19.82
N MET A 71 -11.29 -4.86 -18.86
CA MET A 71 -11.32 -4.53 -17.43
C MET A 71 -10.03 -3.82 -17.01
N MET A 72 -8.86 -4.35 -17.39
CA MET A 72 -7.56 -3.79 -17.05
C MET A 72 -7.34 -2.42 -17.68
N CYS A 73 -7.66 -2.25 -18.97
CA CYS A 73 -7.62 -0.95 -19.64
C CYS A 73 -8.57 0.04 -18.96
N GLY A 74 -9.78 -0.38 -18.60
CA GLY A 74 -10.73 0.43 -17.84
C GLY A 74 -10.20 0.87 -16.48
N ALA A 75 -9.58 -0.05 -15.73
CA ALA A 75 -8.97 0.25 -14.44
C ALA A 75 -7.78 1.22 -14.57
N ILE A 76 -6.94 1.07 -15.59
CA ILE A 76 -5.84 1.99 -15.88
C ILE A 76 -6.38 3.39 -16.22
N VAL A 77 -7.34 3.49 -17.13
CA VAL A 77 -7.96 4.77 -17.51
C VAL A 77 -8.61 5.44 -16.29
N LEU A 78 -9.33 4.69 -15.46
CA LEU A 78 -9.95 5.22 -14.26
C LEU A 78 -8.90 5.68 -13.22
N SER A 79 -7.77 4.96 -13.12
CA SER A 79 -6.65 5.34 -12.25
C SER A 79 -6.04 6.67 -12.68
N LEU A 80 -5.77 6.82 -13.97
CA LEU A 80 -5.24 8.05 -14.55
C LEU A 80 -6.22 9.21 -14.39
N MET A 81 -7.52 8.97 -14.57
CA MET A 81 -8.55 10.00 -14.35
C MET A 81 -8.65 10.41 -12.87
N ARG A 82 -8.48 9.48 -11.93
CA ARG A 82 -8.44 9.79 -10.49
C ARG A 82 -7.19 10.59 -10.13
N LEU A 83 -6.04 10.19 -10.66
CA LEU A 83 -4.77 10.90 -10.49
C LEU A 83 -4.87 12.35 -11.00
N GLN A 84 -5.44 12.56 -12.20
CA GLN A 84 -5.69 13.91 -12.74
C GLN A 84 -6.64 14.77 -11.86
N ARG A 85 -7.52 14.13 -11.09
CA ARG A 85 -8.42 14.80 -10.15
C ARG A 85 -7.80 15.02 -8.77
N GLY A 86 -6.58 14.57 -8.54
CA GLY A 86 -5.88 14.67 -7.25
C GLY A 86 -6.32 13.62 -6.23
N TYR A 87 -7.00 12.55 -6.67
CA TYR A 87 -7.31 11.41 -5.82
C TYR A 87 -6.19 10.37 -5.90
N SER A 88 -5.91 9.71 -4.77
CA SER A 88 -5.01 8.57 -4.76
C SER A 88 -5.57 7.42 -5.62
N PRO A 89 -4.76 6.81 -6.51
CA PRO A 89 -5.13 5.63 -7.30
C PRO A 89 -4.99 4.30 -6.54
N ASP A 90 -4.64 4.29 -5.25
CA ASP A 90 -4.30 3.07 -4.49
C ASP A 90 -5.35 1.94 -4.62
N GLU A 91 -6.63 2.26 -4.44
CA GLU A 91 -7.75 1.30 -4.55
C GLU A 91 -7.78 0.61 -5.94
N LEU A 92 -7.39 1.32 -6.99
CA LEU A 92 -7.40 0.80 -8.35
C LEU A 92 -6.17 -0.05 -8.65
N TYR A 93 -5.02 0.26 -8.06
CA TYR A 93 -3.85 -0.61 -8.13
C TYR A 93 -4.11 -1.95 -7.44
N GLU A 94 -4.79 -1.92 -6.29
CA GLU A 94 -5.24 -3.15 -5.62
C GLU A 94 -6.15 -3.97 -6.53
N LEU A 95 -7.13 -3.33 -7.18
CA LEU A 95 -8.07 -4.00 -8.09
C LEU A 95 -7.36 -4.59 -9.33
N MET A 96 -6.42 -3.84 -9.90
CA MET A 96 -5.60 -4.28 -11.03
C MET A 96 -4.76 -5.51 -10.65
N MET A 97 -4.09 -5.46 -9.50
CA MET A 97 -3.30 -6.58 -8.99
C MET A 97 -4.17 -7.82 -8.74
N LEU A 98 -5.34 -7.66 -8.13
CA LEU A 98 -6.31 -8.74 -7.95
C LEU A 98 -6.74 -9.35 -9.29
N GLY A 99 -6.99 -8.49 -10.28
CA GLY A 99 -7.27 -8.88 -11.66
C GLY A 99 -6.17 -9.75 -12.25
N PHE A 100 -4.91 -9.28 -12.23
CA PHE A 100 -3.79 -10.06 -12.75
C PHE A 100 -3.61 -11.40 -12.05
N MET A 101 -3.66 -11.39 -10.72
CA MET A 101 -3.50 -12.58 -9.89
C MET A 101 -4.57 -13.61 -10.24
N SER A 102 -5.84 -13.20 -10.31
CA SER A 102 -6.95 -14.09 -10.69
C SER A 102 -6.78 -14.65 -12.10
N ARG A 103 -6.31 -13.84 -13.07
CA ARG A 103 -6.08 -14.27 -14.45
C ARG A 103 -4.93 -15.27 -14.58
N ILE A 104 -3.80 -15.00 -13.94
CA ILE A 104 -2.66 -15.92 -13.90
C ILE A 104 -3.10 -17.26 -13.31
N LEU A 105 -3.88 -17.20 -12.22
CA LEU A 105 -4.46 -18.39 -11.61
C LEU A 105 -5.30 -19.19 -12.59
N TYR A 106 -6.27 -18.52 -13.20
CA TYR A 106 -7.24 -19.13 -14.09
C TYR A 106 -6.56 -19.82 -15.27
N LEU A 107 -5.63 -19.14 -15.94
CA LEU A 107 -4.93 -19.66 -17.11
C LEU A 107 -4.11 -20.92 -16.80
N LYS A 108 -3.53 -21.00 -15.60
CA LYS A 108 -2.66 -22.13 -15.23
C LYS A 108 -3.43 -23.30 -14.62
N ILE A 109 -4.47 -23.01 -13.83
CA ILE A 109 -5.41 -24.01 -13.32
C ILE A 109 -6.17 -24.66 -14.48
N ALA A 110 -6.65 -23.88 -15.45
CA ALA A 110 -7.32 -24.41 -16.63
C ALA A 110 -6.40 -25.33 -17.46
N ALA A 111 -5.09 -25.09 -17.44
CA ALA A 111 -4.11 -25.94 -18.11
C ALA A 111 -3.71 -27.20 -17.32
N GLY A 112 -4.27 -27.41 -16.12
CA GLY A 112 -3.92 -28.54 -15.24
C GLY A 112 -2.51 -28.50 -14.67
N ASN A 113 -1.79 -27.37 -14.78
CA ASN A 113 -0.41 -27.26 -14.31
C ASN A 113 -0.34 -26.47 -13.01
N TYR A 114 -0.90 -27.04 -11.94
CA TYR A 114 -0.96 -26.41 -10.60
C TYR A 114 0.43 -26.11 -10.07
N LEU A 115 1.40 -27.01 -10.26
CA LEU A 115 2.76 -26.81 -9.75
C LEU A 115 3.44 -25.58 -10.36
N ALA A 116 3.30 -25.39 -11.68
CA ALA A 116 3.84 -24.20 -12.33
C ALA A 116 3.09 -22.93 -11.91
N ALA A 117 1.77 -23.00 -11.73
CA ALA A 117 0.96 -21.89 -11.23
C ALA A 117 1.43 -21.43 -9.85
N ALA A 118 1.53 -22.36 -8.91
CA ALA A 118 1.92 -22.10 -7.53
C ALA A 118 3.29 -21.43 -7.45
N LYS A 119 4.27 -21.93 -8.22
CA LYS A 119 5.62 -21.38 -8.30
C LYS A 119 5.65 -19.95 -8.84
N GLU A 120 4.88 -19.65 -9.88
CA GLU A 120 4.85 -18.30 -10.46
C GLU A 120 4.21 -17.29 -9.51
N LEU A 121 3.11 -17.66 -8.84
CA LEU A 121 2.43 -16.80 -7.85
C LEU A 121 3.33 -16.51 -6.65
N MET A 122 3.99 -17.55 -6.13
CA MET A 122 4.96 -17.40 -5.03
C MET A 122 6.11 -16.48 -5.45
N SER A 123 6.72 -16.73 -6.61
CA SER A 123 7.83 -15.89 -7.10
C SER A 123 7.41 -14.43 -7.27
N LEU A 124 6.18 -14.18 -7.75
CA LEU A 124 5.66 -12.83 -7.91
C LEU A 124 5.46 -12.14 -6.55
N ALA A 125 4.89 -12.85 -5.57
CA ALA A 125 4.69 -12.32 -4.22
C ALA A 125 6.01 -11.95 -3.52
N PHE A 126 7.02 -12.82 -3.61
CA PHE A 126 8.35 -12.53 -3.05
C PHE A 126 9.07 -11.40 -3.78
N LEU A 127 8.89 -11.29 -5.11
CA LEU A 127 9.43 -10.17 -5.87
C LEU A 127 8.80 -8.85 -5.44
N ILE A 128 7.47 -8.79 -5.34
CA ILE A 128 6.74 -7.59 -4.87
C ILE A 128 7.18 -7.22 -3.46
N MET A 129 7.23 -8.20 -2.55
CA MET A 129 7.69 -7.97 -1.18
C MET A 129 9.12 -7.41 -1.15
N SER A 130 10.04 -8.01 -1.92
CA SER A 130 11.42 -7.52 -2.02
C SER A 130 11.49 -6.10 -2.60
N MET A 131 10.69 -5.80 -3.62
CA MET A 131 10.62 -4.48 -4.24
C MET A 131 10.14 -3.43 -3.24
N LEU A 132 9.04 -3.71 -2.52
CA LEU A 132 8.51 -2.82 -1.49
C LEU A 132 9.56 -2.52 -0.39
N ILE A 133 10.26 -3.55 0.08
CA ILE A 133 11.32 -3.38 1.09
C ILE A 133 12.49 -2.55 0.54
N PHE A 134 12.88 -2.77 -0.72
CA PHE A 134 13.98 -2.06 -1.35
C PHE A 134 13.66 -0.58 -1.59
N PHE A 135 12.47 -0.27 -2.09
CA PHE A 135 12.10 1.11 -2.43
C PHE A 135 12.07 2.03 -1.24
N GLU A 136 11.49 1.58 -0.14
CA GLU A 136 11.43 2.41 1.05
C GLU A 136 12.69 2.34 1.90
N GLY A 137 13.41 1.22 1.87
CA GLY A 137 14.70 1.12 2.51
C GLY A 137 15.75 2.02 1.85
N GLY A 138 15.61 2.35 0.57
CA GLY A 138 16.69 2.96 -0.20
C GLY A 138 17.97 2.13 -0.13
N ILE A 139 19.15 2.75 -0.26
CA ILE A 139 20.44 2.04 -0.09
C ILE A 139 20.83 1.99 1.40
N THR A 140 19.94 1.48 2.25
CA THR A 140 20.22 1.27 3.69
C THR A 140 20.29 -0.21 4.02
N THR A 141 20.57 -0.56 5.27
CA THR A 141 20.55 -1.96 5.75
C THR A 141 19.19 -2.64 5.56
N ILE A 142 18.10 -1.88 5.40
CA ILE A 142 16.77 -2.44 5.09
C ILE A 142 16.76 -3.08 3.69
N SER A 143 17.50 -2.55 2.72
CA SER A 143 17.58 -3.15 1.38
C SER A 143 18.17 -4.56 1.38
N ILE A 144 19.06 -4.86 2.33
CA ILE A 144 19.63 -6.20 2.52
C ILE A 144 18.53 -7.20 2.90
N ILE A 145 17.56 -6.79 3.72
CA ILE A 145 16.41 -7.61 4.07
C ILE A 145 15.59 -7.93 2.81
N GLY A 146 15.39 -6.94 1.93
CA GLY A 146 14.72 -7.15 0.64
C GLY A 146 15.41 -8.23 -0.21
N LEU A 147 16.73 -8.15 -0.33
CA LEU A 147 17.52 -9.16 -1.05
C LEU A 147 17.46 -10.55 -0.39
N VAL A 148 17.46 -10.62 0.93
CA VAL A 148 17.30 -11.88 1.68
C VAL A 148 15.92 -12.48 1.42
N VAL A 149 14.86 -11.68 1.46
CA VAL A 149 13.49 -12.10 1.14
C VAL A 149 13.40 -12.64 -0.30
N LEU A 150 14.00 -11.95 -1.27
CA LEU A 150 14.07 -12.42 -2.65
C LEU A 150 14.83 -13.76 -2.76
N GLY A 151 15.97 -13.87 -2.08
CA GLY A 151 16.76 -15.10 -2.02
C GLY A 151 15.99 -16.30 -1.44
N ILE A 152 15.23 -16.08 -0.37
CA ILE A 152 14.32 -17.08 0.21
C ILE A 152 13.26 -17.48 -0.82
N GLY A 153 12.64 -16.51 -1.51
CA GLY A 153 11.65 -16.77 -2.56
C GLY A 153 12.20 -17.63 -3.69
N VAL A 154 13.43 -17.36 -4.15
CA VAL A 154 14.12 -18.15 -5.18
C VAL A 154 14.46 -19.56 -4.68
N ALA A 155 14.93 -19.70 -3.43
CA ALA A 155 15.23 -21.01 -2.85
C ALA A 155 13.95 -21.88 -2.74
N LEU A 156 12.85 -21.30 -2.25
CA LEU A 156 11.55 -21.96 -2.19
C LEU A 156 11.04 -22.32 -3.58
N TYR A 157 11.25 -21.47 -4.59
CA TYR A 157 10.87 -21.74 -5.98
C TYR A 157 11.54 -23.02 -6.53
N PHE A 158 12.84 -23.19 -6.29
CA PHE A 158 13.56 -24.39 -6.69
C PHE A 158 13.15 -25.61 -5.86
N ALA A 159 13.05 -25.46 -4.53
CA ALA A 159 12.65 -26.54 -3.61
C ALA A 159 11.26 -27.09 -3.95
N ALA A 160 10.32 -26.20 -4.33
CA ALA A 160 8.95 -26.57 -4.68
C ALA A 160 8.86 -27.55 -5.86
N GLY A 161 9.90 -27.64 -6.72
CA GLY A 161 9.92 -28.64 -7.79
C GLY A 161 10.11 -30.07 -7.32
N LYS A 162 10.77 -30.26 -6.18
CA LYS A 162 11.04 -31.57 -5.59
C LYS A 162 10.11 -31.87 -4.41
N TYR A 163 9.74 -30.83 -3.66
CA TYR A 163 9.04 -30.94 -2.39
C TYR A 163 7.87 -29.94 -2.30
N PRO A 164 6.82 -30.06 -3.14
CA PRO A 164 5.70 -29.11 -3.15
C PRO A 164 4.94 -29.05 -1.82
N LEU A 165 4.68 -30.19 -1.17
CA LEU A 165 3.93 -30.24 0.09
C LEU A 165 4.70 -29.58 1.26
N PRO A 166 5.98 -29.90 1.52
CA PRO A 166 6.76 -29.18 2.53
C PRO A 166 6.82 -27.66 2.29
N VAL A 167 6.96 -27.24 1.03
CA VAL A 167 6.96 -25.80 0.70
C VAL A 167 5.60 -25.17 1.01
N ALA A 168 4.49 -25.83 0.71
CA ALA A 168 3.17 -25.33 1.05
C ALA A 168 3.00 -25.11 2.57
N ILE A 169 3.48 -26.06 3.38
CA ILE A 169 3.42 -25.97 4.85
C ILE A 169 4.26 -24.78 5.34
N VAL A 170 5.49 -24.63 4.85
CA VAL A 170 6.36 -23.49 5.19
C VAL A 170 5.69 -22.16 4.83
N LEU A 171 5.05 -22.07 3.66
CA LEU A 171 4.31 -20.88 3.25
C LEU A 171 3.14 -20.57 4.19
N LEU A 172 2.35 -21.56 4.61
CA LEU A 172 1.24 -21.36 5.54
C LEU A 172 1.72 -20.85 6.90
N PHE A 173 2.83 -21.40 7.43
CA PHE A 173 3.45 -20.90 8.65
C PHE A 173 3.96 -19.46 8.49
N ALA A 174 4.62 -19.15 7.36
CA ALA A 174 5.08 -17.79 7.07
C ALA A 174 3.90 -16.81 6.99
N ILE A 175 2.80 -17.19 6.35
CA ILE A 175 1.57 -16.37 6.27
C ILE A 175 1.00 -16.12 7.67
N ALA A 176 0.86 -17.15 8.49
CA ALA A 176 0.36 -17.00 9.87
C ALA A 176 1.27 -16.07 10.69
N ALA A 177 2.59 -16.21 10.55
CA ALA A 177 3.56 -15.35 11.21
C ALA A 177 3.43 -13.89 10.73
N LEU A 178 3.28 -13.65 9.43
CA LEU A 178 3.08 -12.31 8.86
C LEU A 178 1.78 -11.67 9.37
N ILE A 179 0.67 -12.41 9.39
CA ILE A 179 -0.62 -11.91 9.89
C ILE A 179 -0.51 -11.51 11.36
N GLN A 180 0.13 -12.34 12.19
CA GLN A 180 0.28 -12.08 13.61
C GLN A 180 1.24 -10.91 13.87
N PHE A 181 2.40 -10.92 13.21
CA PHE A 181 3.45 -9.91 13.41
C PHE A 181 2.99 -8.52 12.99
N PHE A 182 2.26 -8.42 11.87
CA PHE A 182 1.76 -7.14 11.36
C PHE A 182 0.35 -6.78 11.84
N SER A 183 -0.23 -7.58 12.73
CA SER A 183 -1.60 -7.39 13.22
C SER A 183 -2.61 -7.17 12.08
N LEU A 184 -2.44 -7.90 10.97
CA LEU A 184 -3.26 -7.75 9.76
C LEU A 184 -4.73 -8.12 9.97
N TYR A 185 -5.09 -8.64 11.15
CA TYR A 185 -6.48 -8.85 11.56
C TYR A 185 -7.25 -7.53 11.74
N ARG A 186 -6.57 -6.39 11.91
CA ARG A 186 -7.21 -5.06 11.82
C ARG A 186 -7.22 -4.61 10.36
N LEU A 187 -8.35 -4.71 9.67
CA LEU A 187 -8.53 -4.22 8.29
C LEU A 187 -8.46 -2.68 8.24
N ARG A 188 -7.25 -2.12 8.32
CA ARG A 188 -6.95 -0.73 7.92
C ARG A 188 -6.53 -0.72 6.46
N ALA A 189 -6.65 0.42 5.77
CA ALA A 189 -6.29 0.55 4.34
C ALA A 189 -4.93 -0.07 4.00
N VAL A 190 -3.87 0.27 4.76
CA VAL A 190 -2.52 -0.31 4.57
C VAL A 190 -2.49 -1.84 4.75
N ASN A 191 -3.27 -2.36 5.69
CA ASN A 191 -3.35 -3.79 5.93
C ASN A 191 -4.07 -4.49 4.77
N THR A 192 -5.09 -3.86 4.17
CA THR A 192 -5.77 -4.36 2.97
C THR A 192 -4.80 -4.51 1.80
N THR A 193 -3.93 -3.53 1.57
CA THR A 193 -2.93 -3.60 0.50
C THR A 193 -1.95 -4.75 0.73
N LEU A 194 -1.45 -4.95 1.95
CA LEU A 194 -0.59 -6.09 2.30
C LEU A 194 -1.32 -7.44 2.13
N TRP A 195 -2.60 -7.50 2.51
CA TRP A 195 -3.43 -8.70 2.31
C TRP A 195 -3.55 -9.06 0.84
N ILE A 196 -3.83 -8.07 -0.02
CA ILE A 196 -4.05 -8.29 -1.45
C ILE A 196 -2.73 -8.59 -2.17
N MET A 197 -1.66 -7.85 -1.87
CA MET A 197 -0.40 -7.95 -2.61
C MET A 197 0.52 -9.08 -2.16
N ILE A 198 0.39 -9.55 -0.92
CA ILE A 198 1.32 -10.51 -0.34
C ILE A 198 0.58 -11.74 0.17
N ILE A 199 -0.33 -11.56 1.14
CA ILE A 199 -0.93 -12.70 1.84
C ILE A 199 -1.77 -13.56 0.90
N THR A 200 -2.62 -12.92 0.10
CA THR A 200 -3.52 -13.61 -0.83
C THR A 200 -2.74 -14.42 -1.88
N PRO A 201 -1.75 -13.84 -2.61
CA PRO A 201 -0.89 -14.58 -3.52
C PRO A 201 -0.19 -15.79 -2.89
N LEU A 202 0.39 -15.62 -1.69
CA LEU A 202 1.10 -16.69 -0.99
C LEU A 202 0.14 -17.80 -0.53
N LEU A 203 -1.03 -17.43 -0.02
CA LEU A 203 -2.05 -18.37 0.42
C LEU A 203 -2.57 -19.21 -0.75
N ILE A 204 -2.89 -18.55 -1.86
CA ILE A 204 -3.34 -19.24 -3.07
C ILE A 204 -2.22 -20.16 -3.60
N SER A 205 -0.97 -19.70 -3.58
CA SER A 205 0.18 -20.54 -3.96
C SER A 205 0.29 -21.80 -3.10
N ALA A 206 0.19 -21.65 -1.77
CA ALA A 206 0.24 -22.78 -0.83
C ALA A 206 -0.89 -23.79 -1.10
N ILE A 207 -2.13 -23.32 -1.28
CA ILE A 207 -3.27 -24.18 -1.63
C ILE A 207 -3.01 -24.90 -2.96
N THR A 208 -2.49 -24.19 -3.95
CA THR A 208 -2.20 -24.74 -5.28
C THR A 208 -1.08 -25.80 -5.23
N PHE A 209 -0.07 -25.64 -4.38
CA PHE A 209 0.92 -26.68 -4.13
C PHE A 209 0.31 -27.94 -3.52
N ILE A 210 -0.60 -27.80 -2.55
CA ILE A 210 -1.31 -28.94 -1.96
C ILE A 210 -2.13 -29.67 -3.03
N LEU A 211 -2.87 -28.94 -3.86
CA LEU A 211 -3.66 -29.52 -4.96
C LEU A 211 -2.79 -30.26 -5.97
N SER A 212 -1.59 -29.74 -6.27
CA SER A 212 -0.66 -30.39 -7.21
C SER A 212 -0.20 -31.78 -6.75
N VAL A 213 -0.16 -32.04 -5.44
CA VAL A 213 0.19 -33.35 -4.88
C VAL A 213 -1.01 -34.29 -4.85
N LEU A 214 -2.22 -33.73 -4.70
CA LEU A 214 -3.45 -34.52 -4.64
C LEU A 214 -3.93 -34.99 -6.03
N GLU A 215 -3.52 -34.31 -7.10
CA GLU A 215 -3.88 -34.65 -8.48
C GLU A 215 -3.41 -36.05 -8.92
N GLU A 216 -2.33 -36.60 -8.32
CA GLU A 216 -1.88 -37.96 -8.60
C GLU A 216 -2.88 -39.05 -8.17
N LYS A 217 -3.95 -38.72 -7.44
CA LYS A 217 -4.97 -39.68 -6.99
C LYS A 217 -6.25 -39.54 -7.83
N GLU A 218 -6.63 -40.61 -8.54
CA GLU A 218 -7.75 -40.64 -9.51
C GLU A 218 -9.11 -40.09 -9.00
N HIS A 219 -9.36 -40.11 -7.69
CA HIS A 219 -10.61 -39.62 -7.10
C HIS A 219 -10.78 -38.09 -7.09
N PHE A 220 -9.79 -37.31 -7.53
CA PHE A 220 -9.77 -35.86 -7.33
C PHE A 220 -10.50 -35.01 -8.40
N LYS A 221 -11.03 -35.61 -9.47
CA LYS A 221 -11.74 -34.88 -10.55
C LYS A 221 -12.95 -34.08 -10.05
N VAL A 222 -13.64 -34.55 -9.02
CA VAL A 222 -14.82 -33.87 -8.44
C VAL A 222 -14.40 -32.64 -7.61
N ILE A 223 -13.32 -32.78 -6.83
CA ILE A 223 -12.79 -31.69 -5.99
C ILE A 223 -12.23 -30.56 -6.86
N ARG A 224 -11.66 -30.87 -8.02
CA ARG A 224 -11.14 -29.88 -8.99
C ARG A 224 -12.16 -28.81 -9.39
N ASN A 225 -13.40 -29.24 -9.70
CA ASN A 225 -14.46 -28.31 -10.07
C ASN A 225 -14.95 -27.51 -8.84
N PHE A 226 -14.85 -28.11 -7.66
CA PHE A 226 -15.25 -27.48 -6.40
C PHE A 226 -14.25 -26.41 -5.95
N THR A 227 -12.93 -26.66 -6.06
CA THR A 227 -11.89 -25.72 -5.61
C THR A 227 -11.76 -24.48 -6.49
N GLY A 228 -11.93 -24.61 -7.82
CA GLY A 228 -11.98 -23.44 -8.70
C GLY A 228 -13.20 -22.55 -8.42
N GLY A 229 -14.33 -23.17 -8.08
CA GLY A 229 -15.53 -22.47 -7.62
C GLY A 229 -15.33 -21.81 -6.26
N LEU A 230 -14.72 -22.50 -5.29
CA LEU A 230 -14.51 -21.99 -3.93
C LEU A 230 -13.48 -20.87 -3.85
N SER A 231 -12.42 -20.90 -4.65
CA SER A 231 -11.47 -19.77 -4.68
C SER A 231 -12.11 -18.52 -5.28
N ALA A 232 -12.93 -18.69 -6.34
CA ALA A 232 -13.68 -17.59 -6.91
C ALA A 232 -14.76 -17.09 -5.95
N LEU A 233 -15.48 -17.99 -5.27
CA LEU A 233 -16.48 -17.68 -4.28
C LEU A 233 -15.87 -16.98 -3.06
N PHE A 234 -14.71 -17.44 -2.57
CA PHE A 234 -14.00 -16.81 -1.46
C PHE A 234 -13.51 -15.41 -1.84
N LEU A 235 -12.95 -15.24 -3.04
CA LEU A 235 -12.60 -13.91 -3.57
C LEU A 235 -13.83 -13.01 -3.68
N ILE A 236 -14.94 -13.52 -4.21
CA ILE A 236 -16.21 -12.77 -4.32
C ILE A 236 -16.74 -12.43 -2.94
N VAL A 237 -16.69 -13.35 -1.98
CA VAL A 237 -17.18 -13.15 -0.60
C VAL A 237 -16.29 -12.17 0.16
N VAL A 238 -14.97 -12.25 0.04
CA VAL A 238 -14.04 -11.27 0.65
C VAL A 238 -14.20 -9.90 -0.01
N THR A 239 -14.35 -9.84 -1.35
CA THR A 239 -14.61 -8.60 -2.07
C THR A 239 -15.97 -8.01 -1.67
N LEU A 240 -17.01 -8.83 -1.58
CA LEU A 240 -18.33 -8.44 -1.10
C LEU A 240 -18.31 -8.04 0.37
N LEU A 241 -17.57 -8.72 1.24
CA LEU A 241 -17.41 -8.34 2.64
C LEU A 241 -16.72 -6.98 2.74
N ASN A 242 -15.67 -6.74 1.96
CA ASN A 242 -15.04 -5.41 1.89
C ASN A 242 -15.97 -4.35 1.30
N LEU A 243 -16.89 -4.72 0.39
CA LEU A 243 -17.89 -3.81 -0.18
C LEU A 243 -19.10 -3.57 0.76
N LEU A 244 -19.43 -4.56 1.59
CA LEU A 244 -20.61 -4.59 2.45
C LEU A 244 -20.32 -4.15 3.88
N ILE A 245 -19.07 -4.18 4.33
CA ILE A 245 -18.66 -3.42 5.51
C ILE A 245 -18.78 -1.97 5.09
N PRO A 246 -19.84 -1.24 5.52
CA PRO A 246 -19.91 0.17 5.22
C PRO A 246 -18.71 0.77 5.93
N GLU A 247 -17.85 1.46 5.19
CA GLU A 247 -17.02 2.48 5.83
C GLU A 247 -18.02 3.36 6.60
N THR A 248 -18.02 3.20 7.92
CA THR A 248 -18.94 3.92 8.81
C THR A 248 -18.54 5.39 8.94
N GLU A 249 -17.47 5.81 8.26
CA GLU A 249 -17.31 7.20 7.87
C GLU A 249 -18.34 7.52 6.79
N THR A 250 -19.42 8.17 7.18
CA THR A 250 -20.32 8.87 6.27
C THR A 250 -19.49 9.70 5.30
N ARG A 251 -19.27 9.18 4.08
CA ARG A 251 -18.56 9.90 3.02
C ARG A 251 -19.40 11.11 2.67
N HIS A 252 -19.09 12.24 3.28
CA HIS A 252 -19.67 13.51 2.91
C HIS A 252 -19.13 13.86 1.53
N TYR A 253 -20.04 14.08 0.57
CA TYR A 253 -19.65 14.44 -0.78
C TYR A 253 -19.02 15.83 -0.76
N GLU A 254 -17.75 15.90 -1.18
CA GLU A 254 -17.06 17.18 -1.31
C GLU A 254 -17.31 17.77 -2.69
N LYS A 255 -17.76 19.02 -2.72
CA LYS A 255 -17.83 19.83 -3.93
C LYS A 255 -16.57 20.70 -4.01
N SER A 256 -15.89 20.68 -5.15
CA SER A 256 -14.72 21.55 -5.36
C SER A 256 -15.07 22.80 -6.17
N VAL A 257 -14.36 23.88 -5.86
CA VAL A 257 -14.32 25.12 -6.63
C VAL A 257 -12.85 25.39 -6.93
N GLU A 258 -12.51 25.56 -8.20
CA GLU A 258 -11.16 25.87 -8.65
C GLU A 258 -11.01 27.39 -8.80
N LEU A 259 -10.10 27.98 -8.02
CA LEU A 259 -9.73 29.39 -8.15
C LEU A 259 -8.70 29.54 -9.27
N ALA A 260 -8.71 30.69 -9.95
CA ALA A 260 -7.65 30.99 -10.90
C ALA A 260 -6.30 31.03 -10.17
N SER A 261 -5.23 30.52 -10.80
CA SER A 261 -3.91 30.32 -10.16
C SER A 261 -3.31 31.60 -9.55
N SER A 262 -3.65 32.78 -10.07
CA SER A 262 -3.21 34.08 -9.55
C SER A 262 -4.17 34.75 -8.57
N GLU A 263 -5.34 34.16 -8.33
CA GLU A 263 -6.37 34.73 -7.49
C GLU A 263 -6.22 34.26 -6.04
N ILE A 264 -6.07 35.21 -5.12
CA ILE A 264 -6.08 34.96 -3.68
C ILE A 264 -7.44 35.39 -3.16
N GLN A 265 -8.19 34.44 -2.60
CA GLN A 265 -9.46 34.72 -1.94
C GLN A 265 -9.32 34.51 -0.43
N ILE A 266 -10.07 35.29 0.37
CA ILE A 266 -10.15 35.08 1.82
C ILE A 266 -11.38 34.22 2.11
N MET A 267 -11.17 32.98 2.53
CA MET A 267 -12.24 32.03 2.87
C MET A 267 -12.14 31.63 4.34
N ASN A 268 -13.19 31.89 5.11
CA ASN A 268 -13.22 31.69 6.56
C ASN A 268 -12.02 32.31 7.31
N GLY A 269 -11.53 33.46 6.83
CA GLY A 269 -10.37 34.15 7.40
C GLY A 269 -9.01 33.65 6.91
N TYR A 270 -8.96 32.62 6.04
CA TYR A 270 -7.72 32.08 5.48
C TYR A 270 -7.50 32.61 4.05
N PRO A 271 -6.30 33.09 3.70
CA PRO A 271 -5.97 33.42 2.32
C PRO A 271 -5.70 32.13 1.55
N VAL A 272 -6.54 31.80 0.57
CA VAL A 272 -6.52 30.53 -0.16
C VAL A 272 -6.22 30.72 -1.64
N THR A 273 -5.63 29.70 -2.26
CA THR A 273 -5.37 29.61 -3.70
C THR A 273 -5.67 28.20 -4.22
N GLY A 274 -5.84 28.06 -5.54
CA GLY A 274 -6.06 26.78 -6.20
C GLY A 274 -7.42 26.15 -5.88
N LYS A 275 -7.44 24.83 -5.64
CA LYS A 275 -8.67 24.08 -5.41
C LYS A 275 -9.13 24.19 -3.95
N VAL A 276 -10.39 24.55 -3.78
CA VAL A 276 -11.08 24.62 -2.49
C VAL A 276 -12.20 23.60 -2.47
N PHE A 277 -12.31 22.83 -1.39
CA PHE A 277 -13.30 21.78 -1.22
C PHE A 277 -14.28 22.17 -0.13
N TYR A 278 -15.57 21.91 -0.37
CA TYR A 278 -16.67 22.17 0.55
C TYR A 278 -17.46 20.90 0.81
N TYR A 279 -17.97 20.77 2.02
CA TYR A 279 -18.99 19.78 2.34
C TYR A 279 -20.35 20.16 1.73
N ASP A 280 -21.27 19.19 1.69
CA ASP A 280 -22.66 19.38 1.27
C ASP A 280 -23.42 20.45 2.09
N ASN A 281 -23.03 20.63 3.36
CA ASN A 281 -23.55 21.67 4.25
C ASN A 281 -22.98 23.07 3.97
N GLY A 282 -22.13 23.23 2.94
CA GLY A 282 -21.53 24.49 2.53
C GLY A 282 -20.32 24.92 3.36
N LYS A 283 -19.90 24.16 4.37
CA LYS A 283 -18.68 24.44 5.14
C LYS A 283 -17.44 24.04 4.37
N LEU A 284 -16.35 24.75 4.62
CA LEU A 284 -15.03 24.46 4.07
C LEU A 284 -14.56 23.07 4.55
N SER A 285 -14.21 22.19 3.62
CA SER A 285 -13.59 20.89 3.92
C SER A 285 -12.06 20.96 3.83
N SER A 286 -11.52 21.52 2.75
CA SER A 286 -10.08 21.64 2.57
C SER A 286 -9.72 22.84 1.70
N CYS A 287 -8.58 23.47 1.99
CA CYS A 287 -8.00 24.52 1.16
C CYS A 287 -6.47 24.52 1.24
N ILE A 288 -5.82 25.24 0.33
CA ILE A 288 -4.37 25.47 0.33
C ILE A 288 -4.12 26.94 0.62
N LEU A 289 -3.23 27.23 1.58
CA LEU A 289 -2.85 28.60 1.92
C LEU A 289 -2.08 29.26 0.77
N ALA A 290 -2.55 30.43 0.33
CA ALA A 290 -1.90 31.21 -0.72
C ALA A 290 -0.61 31.90 -0.24
N ARG A 291 -0.52 32.18 1.06
CA ARG A 291 0.62 32.84 1.68
C ARG A 291 0.77 32.38 3.12
N GLU A 292 1.92 32.71 3.70
CA GLU A 292 2.16 32.49 5.12
C GLU A 292 1.03 33.10 5.97
N THR A 293 0.48 32.30 6.88
CA THR A 293 -0.71 32.67 7.67
C THR A 293 -0.60 32.12 9.08
N SER A 294 -0.99 32.93 10.07
CA SER A 294 -1.10 32.49 11.46
C SER A 294 -2.37 31.68 11.67
N VAL A 295 -2.24 30.42 12.10
CA VAL A 295 -3.35 29.51 12.43
C VAL A 295 -3.11 28.98 13.85
N PHE A 296 -4.06 29.24 14.76
CA PHE A 296 -3.90 28.97 16.19
C PHE A 296 -2.56 29.46 16.76
N GLY A 297 -2.14 30.67 16.36
CA GLY A 297 -0.88 31.28 16.81
C GLY A 297 0.40 30.67 16.20
N ASN A 298 0.29 29.66 15.34
CA ASN A 298 1.41 29.11 14.59
C ASN A 298 1.47 29.71 13.20
N VAL A 299 2.65 30.16 12.80
CA VAL A 299 2.90 30.67 11.45
C VAL A 299 3.06 29.48 10.50
N LEU A 300 2.09 29.26 9.61
CA LEU A 300 2.10 28.17 8.64
C LEU A 300 2.53 28.72 7.27
N PRO A 301 3.43 28.03 6.54
CA PRO A 301 3.93 28.50 5.26
C PRO A 301 2.85 28.45 4.15
N ALA A 302 3.07 29.23 3.10
CA ALA A 302 2.30 29.13 1.85
C ALA A 302 2.36 27.69 1.30
N GLY A 303 1.27 27.23 0.68
CA GLY A 303 1.15 25.86 0.18
C GLY A 303 0.73 24.83 1.23
N THR A 304 0.59 25.21 2.51
CA THR A 304 0.04 24.32 3.54
C THR A 304 -1.42 24.02 3.25
N GLN A 305 -1.78 22.75 3.20
CA GLN A 305 -3.17 22.31 3.11
C GLN A 305 -3.79 22.34 4.51
N LEU A 306 -4.93 23.01 4.64
CA LEU A 306 -5.78 22.96 5.82
C LEU A 306 -6.94 22.00 5.53
N SER A 307 -7.22 21.07 6.43
CA SER A 307 -8.38 20.19 6.36
C SER A 307 -9.23 20.36 7.60
N PHE A 308 -10.54 20.42 7.40
CA PHE A 308 -11.54 20.74 8.42
C PHE A 308 -12.46 19.54 8.68
N THR A 309 -13.19 19.57 9.78
CA THR A 309 -14.27 18.63 10.09
C THR A 309 -15.56 19.08 9.41
N PHE A 310 -16.56 18.20 9.35
CA PHE A 310 -17.90 18.55 8.87
C PHE A 310 -18.52 19.74 9.63
N GLN A 311 -18.09 19.95 10.88
CA GLN A 311 -18.48 21.06 11.75
C GLN A 311 -17.73 22.36 11.44
N GLY A 312 -16.68 22.33 10.61
CA GLY A 312 -15.85 23.48 10.24
C GLY A 312 -14.66 23.71 11.18
N GLU A 313 -14.33 22.76 12.04
CA GLU A 313 -13.18 22.84 12.94
C GLU A 313 -11.92 22.36 12.21
N LEU A 314 -10.76 22.96 12.47
CA LEU A 314 -9.51 22.49 11.85
C LEU A 314 -9.19 21.07 12.35
N LYS A 315 -9.18 20.10 11.44
CA LYS A 315 -8.91 18.69 11.73
C LYS A 315 -7.40 18.42 11.74
N TYR A 316 -6.71 18.85 10.69
CA TYR A 316 -5.25 18.74 10.54
C TYR A 316 -4.73 19.68 9.45
N VAL A 317 -3.40 19.78 9.36
CA VAL A 317 -2.68 20.46 8.29
C VAL A 317 -1.66 19.52 7.64
N CYS A 318 -1.40 19.68 6.35
CA CYS A 318 -0.32 18.99 5.63
C CYS A 318 0.65 20.04 5.08
N PHE A 319 1.91 19.95 5.47
CA PHE A 319 2.93 20.91 5.05
C PHE A 319 3.45 20.57 3.64
N PRO A 320 3.72 21.58 2.79
CA PRO A 320 4.26 21.34 1.45
C PRO A 320 5.67 20.77 1.49
N ASN A 321 6.44 21.14 2.52
CA ASN A 321 7.80 20.68 2.79
C ASN A 321 7.98 20.54 4.30
N ASN A 322 9.05 19.86 4.74
CA ASN A 322 9.44 19.84 6.15
C ASN A 322 9.50 21.27 6.72
N THR A 323 8.76 21.51 7.80
CA THR A 323 8.49 22.86 8.31
C THR A 323 8.80 22.93 9.80
N TYR A 324 9.51 23.97 10.24
CA TYR A 324 9.73 24.21 11.66
C TYR A 324 8.51 24.88 12.29
N ILE A 325 7.91 24.23 13.28
CA ILE A 325 6.85 24.81 14.10
C ILE A 325 7.33 24.77 15.55
N ARG A 326 7.48 25.96 16.15
CA ARG A 326 7.92 26.14 17.56
C ARG A 326 9.21 25.37 17.89
N GLY A 327 10.17 25.36 16.95
CA GLY A 327 11.47 24.71 17.09
C GLY A 327 11.49 23.21 16.81
N VAL A 328 10.36 22.59 16.48
CA VAL A 328 10.27 21.17 16.08
C VAL A 328 10.16 21.09 14.57
N LEU A 329 10.97 20.23 13.95
CA LEU A 329 10.91 20.01 12.50
C LEU A 329 9.80 18.99 12.18
N CYS A 330 8.65 19.49 11.75
CA CYS A 330 7.51 18.68 11.33
C CYS A 330 7.72 18.16 9.90
N LYS A 331 7.30 16.91 9.66
CA LYS A 331 7.37 16.28 8.34
C LYS A 331 6.33 16.87 7.39
N GLY A 332 6.73 17.11 6.14
CA GLY A 332 5.88 17.64 5.08
C GLY A 332 6.36 17.19 3.72
N GLU A 333 5.47 16.58 2.94
CA GLU A 333 5.75 16.07 1.60
C GLU A 333 4.64 16.50 0.60
N GLY A 334 3.84 17.51 0.96
CA GLY A 334 2.75 18.00 0.13
C GLY A 334 1.36 17.70 0.68
N PRO A 335 0.31 18.11 -0.05
CA PRO A 335 -1.08 17.82 0.29
C PRO A 335 -1.33 16.31 0.46
N ASN A 336 -2.24 15.94 1.37
CA ASN A 336 -2.66 14.56 1.64
C ASN A 336 -1.56 13.58 2.06
N THR A 337 -0.41 14.07 2.54
CA THR A 337 0.70 13.24 3.03
C THR A 337 0.69 13.15 4.57
N TRP A 338 1.66 13.77 5.23
CA TRP A 338 1.84 13.78 6.68
C TRP A 338 1.00 14.88 7.31
N HIS A 339 0.06 14.47 8.18
CA HIS A 339 -0.83 15.39 8.85
C HIS A 339 -0.29 15.83 10.23
N THR A 340 -0.26 17.13 10.49
CA THR A 340 -0.02 17.69 11.83
C THR A 340 -1.34 18.21 12.39
N GLN A 341 -1.64 17.90 13.65
CA GLN A 341 -2.85 18.34 14.33
C GLN A 341 -2.50 19.31 15.45
N PHE A 342 -3.34 20.31 15.64
CA PHE A 342 -3.22 21.29 16.72
C PHE A 342 -4.45 21.24 17.61
N TYR A 343 -4.25 21.55 18.89
CA TYR A 343 -5.31 22.00 19.76
C TYR A 343 -5.67 23.47 19.46
N PRO A 344 -6.87 23.95 19.88
CA PRO A 344 -7.28 25.35 19.65
C PRO A 344 -6.33 26.41 20.24
N ASP A 345 -5.54 26.04 21.25
CA ASP A 345 -4.53 26.89 21.88
C ASP A 345 -3.20 26.96 21.10
N GLY A 346 -3.09 26.24 19.97
CA GLY A 346 -1.90 26.18 19.14
C GLY A 346 -0.84 25.18 19.60
N ASN A 347 -1.08 24.41 20.67
CA ASN A 347 -0.22 23.29 21.01
C ASN A 347 -0.42 22.14 20.01
N PHE A 348 0.63 21.36 19.78
CA PHE A 348 0.51 20.14 19.00
C PHE A 348 -0.46 19.18 19.69
N LYS A 349 -1.24 18.46 18.89
CA LYS A 349 -2.02 17.28 19.28
C LYS A 349 -1.37 16.01 18.72
N LEU A 350 -0.92 16.09 17.47
CA LEU A 350 -0.17 15.05 16.77
C LEU A 350 0.81 15.72 15.80
N LEU A 351 2.05 15.27 15.75
CA LEU A 351 2.97 15.61 14.67
C LEU A 351 3.76 14.38 14.21
N TRP A 352 4.23 14.43 12.97
CA TRP A 352 5.17 13.47 12.43
C TRP A 352 6.54 14.13 12.36
N SER A 353 7.54 13.50 12.97
CA SER A 353 8.89 14.06 13.03
C SER A 353 9.60 13.88 11.69
N ALA A 354 10.18 14.94 11.13
CA ALA A 354 10.89 14.84 9.85
C ALA A 354 12.28 14.17 9.96
N LYS A 355 12.80 14.03 11.18
CA LYS A 355 14.08 13.39 11.50
C LYS A 355 14.08 12.90 12.95
N ASP A 356 15.05 12.09 13.33
CA ASP A 356 15.33 11.81 14.72
C ASP A 356 15.68 13.13 15.44
N GLN A 357 14.88 13.53 16.45
CA GLN A 357 15.08 14.80 17.16
C GLN A 357 14.56 14.75 18.60
N TRP A 358 15.10 15.65 19.42
CA TRP A 358 14.63 15.84 20.80
C TRP A 358 13.41 16.75 20.81
N ILE A 359 12.31 16.29 21.40
CA ILE A 359 11.08 17.06 21.57
C ILE A 359 10.78 17.07 23.05
N LYS A 360 10.78 18.26 23.68
CA LYS A 360 10.53 18.42 25.12
C LYS A 360 11.35 17.46 26.01
N GLY A 361 12.60 17.22 25.64
CA GLY A 361 13.51 16.33 26.38
C GLY A 361 13.30 14.83 26.13
N VAL A 362 12.48 14.43 25.15
CA VAL A 362 12.29 13.04 24.74
C VAL A 362 12.90 12.82 23.34
N PRO A 363 13.73 11.77 23.13
CA PRO A 363 14.36 11.51 21.84
C PRO A 363 13.38 10.82 20.88
N CYS A 364 12.64 11.63 20.12
CA CYS A 364 11.57 11.18 19.23
C CYS A 364 12.05 10.81 17.83
N ARG A 365 11.61 9.64 17.37
CA ARG A 365 12.02 9.04 16.10
C ARG A 365 11.39 9.71 14.89
N GLU A 366 12.14 9.75 13.79
CA GLU A 366 11.65 10.11 12.47
C GLU A 366 10.43 9.28 12.06
N ALA A 367 9.47 9.95 11.43
CA ALA A 367 8.34 9.32 10.79
C ALA A 367 8.70 8.83 9.38
N SER A 368 8.43 7.57 9.13
CA SER A 368 8.53 6.90 7.83
C SER A 368 7.37 5.93 7.67
N PHE A 369 7.03 5.56 6.44
CA PHE A 369 5.98 4.58 6.22
C PHE A 369 6.27 3.28 6.98
N TRP A 370 7.48 2.70 6.90
CA TRP A 370 7.74 1.51 7.72
C TRP A 370 7.61 1.72 9.23
N THR A 371 8.04 2.87 9.77
CA THR A 371 7.91 3.11 11.21
C THR A 371 6.45 3.31 11.63
N ASP A 372 5.60 3.80 10.73
CA ASP A 372 4.16 3.86 10.96
C ASP A 372 3.51 2.48 10.86
N VAL A 373 3.75 1.79 9.74
CA VAL A 373 3.10 0.51 9.39
C VAL A 373 3.58 -0.64 10.25
N PHE A 374 4.89 -0.78 10.43
CA PHE A 374 5.51 -1.93 11.12
C PHE A 374 5.95 -1.59 12.54
N GLY A 375 6.01 -0.29 12.83
CA GLY A 375 6.53 0.20 14.08
C GLY A 375 5.48 0.60 15.10
N GLY A 376 4.18 0.38 14.84
CA GLY A 376 3.11 0.78 15.74
C GLY A 376 2.87 2.29 15.79
N GLY A 377 3.25 3.03 14.74
CA GLY A 377 3.11 4.48 14.64
C GLY A 377 4.36 5.25 15.06
N ALA A 378 4.81 6.17 14.21
CA ALA A 378 5.87 7.14 14.52
C ALA A 378 5.34 8.52 14.93
N GLY A 379 4.01 8.67 15.01
CA GLY A 379 3.37 9.90 15.45
C GLY A 379 3.76 10.26 16.89
N VAL A 380 4.09 11.54 17.10
CA VAL A 380 4.29 12.11 18.43
C VAL A 380 2.98 12.76 18.85
N TYR A 381 2.34 12.17 19.85
CA TYR A 381 1.08 12.63 20.41
C TYR A 381 1.33 13.47 21.64
N PHE A 382 0.47 14.47 21.84
CA PHE A 382 0.58 15.42 22.93
C PHE A 382 -0.75 15.56 23.65
N PHE A 383 -0.67 15.98 24.92
CA PHE A 383 -1.80 16.48 25.68
C PHE A 383 -2.06 17.96 25.40
N GLU A 384 -3.24 18.46 25.79
CA GLU A 384 -3.62 19.87 25.65
C GLU A 384 -2.66 20.83 26.37
N ASN A 385 -2.06 20.42 27.50
CA ASN A 385 -1.03 21.21 28.19
C ASN A 385 0.32 21.25 27.43
N GLY A 386 0.38 20.63 26.25
CA GLY A 386 1.56 20.47 25.41
C GLY A 386 2.52 19.37 25.88
N GLY A 387 2.27 18.67 26.98
CA GLY A 387 3.09 17.53 27.41
C GLY A 387 3.06 16.42 26.35
N ILE A 388 4.16 15.66 26.21
CA ILE A 388 4.17 14.48 25.33
C ILE A 388 3.28 13.41 25.96
N GLN A 389 2.37 12.85 25.17
CA GLN A 389 1.53 11.72 25.53
C GLN A 389 2.15 10.41 25.05
N LYS A 390 2.61 10.38 23.80
CA LYS A 390 3.18 9.17 23.20
C LYS A 390 4.24 9.54 22.19
N CYS A 391 5.39 8.88 22.27
CA CYS A 391 6.45 9.04 21.27
C CYS A 391 7.23 7.75 21.10
N LYS A 392 7.61 7.42 19.85
CA LYS A 392 8.52 6.33 19.55
C LYS A 392 9.98 6.80 19.66
N LEU A 393 10.82 6.03 20.35
CA LEU A 393 12.19 6.45 20.68
C LEU A 393 13.19 6.10 19.55
N PHE A 394 14.12 7.00 19.23
CA PHE A 394 15.19 6.72 18.26
C PHE A 394 16.47 6.14 18.87
N MET A 395 16.60 6.19 20.20
CA MET A 395 17.72 5.65 20.97
C MET A 395 17.21 5.07 22.29
N ASP A 396 18.06 4.29 22.96
CA ASP A 396 17.81 3.91 24.36
C ASP A 396 17.67 5.17 25.21
N PHE A 397 16.68 5.18 26.10
CA PHE A 397 16.34 6.35 26.89
C PHE A 397 15.86 5.95 28.28
N GLU A 398 16.33 6.66 29.30
CA GLU A 398 15.88 6.49 30.67
C GLU A 398 14.94 7.64 31.04
N TYR A 399 13.73 7.29 31.47
CA TYR A 399 12.74 8.25 31.92
C TYR A 399 12.22 7.84 33.30
N MET A 400 12.34 8.74 34.29
CA MET A 400 11.94 8.48 35.69
C MET A 400 12.45 7.13 36.26
N GLY A 401 13.70 6.78 35.98
CA GLY A 401 14.33 5.54 36.47
C GLY A 401 13.94 4.25 35.72
N LYS A 402 13.07 4.33 34.70
CA LYS A 402 12.75 3.21 33.81
C LYS A 402 13.51 3.36 32.51
N ARG A 403 14.23 2.30 32.11
CA ARG A 403 14.93 2.24 30.83
C ARG A 403 14.00 1.74 29.73
N TYR A 404 14.08 2.40 28.59
CA TYR A 404 13.41 2.06 27.35
C TYR A 404 14.45 1.81 26.26
N ASN A 405 14.20 0.82 25.42
CA ASN A 405 15.07 0.49 24.30
C ASN A 405 14.72 1.35 23.06
N LYS A 406 15.70 1.52 22.18
CA LYS A 406 15.46 2.10 20.84
C LYS A 406 14.28 1.42 20.15
N GLY A 407 13.34 2.24 19.68
CA GLY A 407 12.16 1.78 18.94
C GLY A 407 10.97 1.40 19.82
N GLU A 408 11.07 1.47 21.15
CA GLU A 408 9.91 1.37 22.03
C GLU A 408 9.11 2.67 22.05
N HIS A 409 7.83 2.58 22.43
CA HIS A 409 7.00 3.74 22.70
C HIS A 409 7.09 4.15 24.16
N LEU A 410 7.41 5.41 24.40
CA LEU A 410 7.19 6.06 25.67
C LEU A 410 5.74 6.57 25.67
N GLU A 411 4.90 6.02 26.56
CA GLU A 411 3.54 6.50 26.82
C GLU A 411 3.49 7.14 28.21
N LEU A 412 3.02 8.39 28.28
CA LEU A 412 2.92 9.18 29.49
C LEU A 412 1.45 9.49 29.80
N GLU A 413 1.17 9.76 31.06
CA GLU A 413 -0.09 10.32 31.56
C GLU A 413 -0.05 11.85 31.57
N LYS A 414 -1.21 12.49 31.79
CA LYS A 414 -1.34 13.97 31.74
C LYS A 414 -0.41 14.72 32.71
N ASP A 415 -0.07 14.08 33.82
CA ASP A 415 0.84 14.60 34.85
C ASP A 415 2.32 14.32 34.56
N GLY A 416 2.62 13.68 33.41
CA GLY A 416 3.97 13.31 32.99
C GLY A 416 4.47 11.99 33.57
N LYS A 417 3.66 11.24 34.33
CA LYS A 417 4.04 9.91 34.80
C LYS A 417 4.01 8.88 33.68
N ILE A 418 4.76 7.80 33.85
CA ILE A 418 4.75 6.67 32.94
C ILE A 418 3.41 5.94 33.08
N LYS A 419 2.75 5.70 31.95
CA LYS A 419 1.58 4.83 31.90
C LYS A 419 2.03 3.37 32.07
N ILE A 420 1.54 2.71 33.12
CA ILE A 420 1.92 1.34 33.50
C ILE A 420 1.22 0.31 32.60
#